data_AF-A0A2R6MEM2-F1
#
_entry.id   AF-A0A2R6MEM2-F1
#
_cell.length_a   1.000
_cell.length_b   1.000
_cell.length_c   1.000
_cell.angle_alpha   90.00
_cell.angle_beta   90.00
_cell.angle_gamma   90.00
#
_symmetry.space_group_name_H-M   'P 1'
#
loop_
_entity.id
_entity.type
_entity.pdbx_description
1 polymer ?
#
loop_
_entity_poly.entity_id
_entity_poly.type
_entity_poly.pdbx_seq_one_letter_code
_entity_poly.pdbx_strand_id
1 'polypeptide(L)'
;MTDPSTVGFDSHGAFESSDEGFSLITIPFDSHAEVTDAEYRIVVRVPTRRVADAGGVTRATIDVPSPTVERDVDTVRIVFAFEHDDPQGAADAAKALAEFVEGTYVEGIVPGYTYEPPVADLLTRARQHGDEGGGDGSSGAMPL
;
A
#
# COMPACT_ATOMS: atom_id res chain seq x y z
N MET A 1 17.75 -18.98 -15.02
CA MET A 1 18.44 -18.74 -13.74
C MET A 1 17.68 -17.57 -13.13
N THR A 2 16.99 -17.77 -12.02
CA THR A 2 16.25 -16.69 -11.34
C THR A 2 17.25 -15.67 -10.86
N ASP A 3 17.04 -14.39 -11.18
CA ASP A 3 17.86 -13.30 -10.68
C ASP A 3 17.81 -13.26 -9.14
N PRO A 4 18.96 -13.27 -8.44
CA PRO A 4 18.97 -13.34 -6.97
C PRO A 4 18.28 -12.12 -6.33
N SER A 5 18.25 -10.98 -7.03
CA SER A 5 17.59 -9.76 -6.58
C SER A 5 16.06 -9.88 -6.55
N THR A 6 15.45 -10.80 -7.30
CA THR A 6 13.99 -10.96 -7.40
C THR A 6 13.44 -12.09 -6.53
N VAL A 7 14.29 -12.92 -5.93
CA VAL A 7 13.88 -14.08 -5.12
C VAL A 7 12.97 -13.71 -3.95
N GLY A 8 13.14 -12.51 -3.39
CA GLY A 8 12.26 -11.95 -2.37
C GLY A 8 10.82 -11.94 -2.85
N PHE A 9 10.58 -11.21 -3.93
CA PHE A 9 9.26 -11.04 -4.53
C PHE A 9 8.64 -12.36 -5.00
N ASP A 10 9.41 -13.25 -5.63
CA ASP A 10 8.92 -14.54 -6.11
C ASP A 10 8.37 -15.44 -4.98
N SER A 11 9.01 -15.38 -3.81
CA SER A 11 8.61 -16.16 -2.62
C SER A 11 7.60 -15.46 -1.71
N HIS A 12 7.34 -14.17 -1.94
CA HIS A 12 6.58 -13.33 -1.01
C HIS A 12 5.10 -13.32 -1.40
N GLY A 13 4.25 -13.95 -0.59
CA GLY A 13 2.82 -14.17 -0.90
C GLY A 13 1.93 -12.93 -1.07
N ALA A 14 2.46 -11.71 -0.90
CA ALA A 14 1.78 -10.47 -1.26
C ALA A 14 2.01 -10.05 -2.73
N PHE A 15 2.98 -10.65 -3.41
CA PHE A 15 3.38 -10.33 -4.77
C PHE A 15 3.05 -11.47 -5.72
N GLU A 16 2.61 -11.12 -6.92
CA GLU A 16 2.46 -12.04 -8.04
C GLU A 16 3.29 -11.54 -9.23
N SER A 17 3.97 -12.46 -9.92
CA SER A 17 4.73 -12.11 -11.12
C SER A 17 3.81 -11.63 -12.24
N SER A 18 4.23 -10.56 -12.93
CA SER A 18 3.49 -9.87 -13.98
C SER A 18 4.44 -9.44 -15.10
N ASP A 19 3.90 -8.99 -16.23
CA ASP A 19 4.68 -8.43 -17.34
C ASP A 19 5.42 -7.13 -16.96
N GLU A 20 4.94 -6.42 -15.93
CA GLU A 20 5.52 -5.17 -15.41
C GLU A 20 6.43 -5.39 -14.18
N GLY A 21 6.74 -6.64 -13.81
CA GLY A 21 7.53 -6.98 -12.63
C GLY A 21 6.73 -7.82 -11.64
N PHE A 22 6.48 -7.29 -10.44
CA PHE A 22 5.78 -8.00 -9.36
C PHE A 22 4.59 -7.18 -8.85
N SER A 23 3.37 -7.59 -9.20
CA SER A 23 2.15 -6.92 -8.77
C SER A 23 1.86 -7.19 -7.30
N LEU A 24 1.62 -6.13 -6.53
CA LEU A 24 1.23 -6.23 -5.12
C LEU A 24 -0.29 -6.41 -5.03
N ILE A 25 -0.74 -7.57 -4.56
CA ILE A 25 -2.17 -7.93 -4.52
C ILE A 25 -2.85 -7.65 -3.18
N THR A 26 -2.09 -7.19 -2.19
CA THR A 26 -2.61 -6.92 -0.84
C THR A 26 -3.31 -5.58 -0.71
N ILE A 27 -3.16 -4.68 -1.69
CA ILE A 27 -3.83 -3.38 -1.73
C ILE A 27 -4.67 -3.27 -3.01
N PRO A 28 -5.76 -2.47 -3.02
CA PRO A 28 -6.67 -2.38 -4.16
C PRO A 28 -6.15 -1.45 -5.28
N PHE A 29 -4.99 -0.83 -5.09
CA PHE A 29 -4.37 0.04 -6.08
C PHE A 29 -3.49 -0.74 -7.05
N ASP A 30 -3.48 -0.29 -8.31
CA ASP A 30 -2.54 -0.80 -9.30
C ASP A 30 -1.11 -0.49 -8.83
N SER A 31 -0.41 -1.53 -8.40
CA SER A 31 0.87 -1.42 -7.71
C SER A 31 1.79 -2.55 -8.13
N HIS A 32 3.02 -2.23 -8.50
CA HIS A 32 4.01 -3.23 -8.86
C HIS A 32 5.42 -2.83 -8.46
N ALA A 33 6.22 -3.83 -8.13
CA ALA A 33 7.65 -3.69 -7.91
C ALA A 33 8.45 -4.05 -9.16
N GLU A 34 9.43 -3.21 -9.48
CA GLU A 34 10.40 -3.40 -10.55
C GLU A 34 11.79 -3.56 -9.92
N VAL A 35 12.65 -4.38 -10.53
CA VAL A 35 14.02 -4.59 -10.08
C VAL A 35 14.96 -4.36 -11.26
N THR A 36 15.88 -3.39 -11.14
CA THR A 36 16.84 -3.04 -12.20
C THR A 36 18.22 -2.84 -11.59
N ASP A 37 19.21 -3.65 -11.99
CA ASP A 37 20.62 -3.51 -11.56
C ASP A 37 20.79 -3.34 -10.02
N ALA A 38 20.04 -4.13 -9.24
CA ALA A 38 19.94 -4.07 -7.78
C ALA A 38 19.26 -2.82 -7.17
N GLU A 39 18.77 -1.89 -7.99
CA GLU A 39 17.78 -0.88 -7.57
C GLU A 39 16.38 -1.50 -7.56
N TYR A 40 15.68 -1.32 -6.44
CA TYR A 40 14.28 -1.67 -6.29
C TYR A 40 13.41 -0.44 -6.50
N ARG A 41 12.30 -0.64 -7.19
CA ARG A 41 11.30 0.41 -7.38
C ARG A 41 9.92 -0.13 -7.07
N ILE A 42 9.15 0.59 -6.27
CA ILE A 42 7.71 0.33 -6.12
C ILE A 42 6.94 1.48 -6.76
N VAL A 43 6.05 1.11 -7.68
CA VAL A 43 5.15 2.00 -8.40
C VAL A 43 3.76 1.79 -7.84
N VAL A 44 3.09 2.88 -7.45
CA VAL A 44 1.71 2.86 -6.96
C VAL A 44 0.89 3.88 -7.74
N ARG A 45 -0.23 3.45 -8.32
CA ARG A 45 -1.16 4.31 -9.06
C ARG A 45 -2.46 4.47 -8.29
N VAL A 46 -2.78 5.72 -7.93
CA VAL A 46 -4.01 6.07 -7.22
C VAL A 46 -4.89 6.99 -8.08
N PRO A 47 -6.22 6.87 -8.05
CA PRO A 47 -7.08 7.73 -8.86
C PRO A 47 -7.06 9.19 -8.40
N THR A 48 -7.18 10.14 -9.33
CA THR A 48 -7.26 11.58 -9.05
C THR A 48 -8.67 12.08 -8.78
N ARG A 49 -9.71 11.29 -9.07
CA ARG A 49 -11.11 11.76 -9.07
C ARG A 49 -11.57 12.17 -7.66
N ARG A 50 -11.37 13.47 -7.42
CA ARG A 50 -11.98 14.45 -6.51
C ARG A 50 -12.05 14.06 -5.04
N VAL A 51 -10.88 14.04 -4.44
CA VAL A 51 -10.62 14.83 -3.21
C VAL A 51 -11.05 16.27 -3.49
N ALA A 52 -12.24 16.68 -3.04
CA ALA A 52 -12.53 18.09 -2.88
C ALA A 52 -11.88 18.52 -1.55
N ASP A 53 -10.73 19.16 -1.66
CA ASP A 53 -10.02 19.83 -0.57
C ASP A 53 -9.62 18.94 0.62
N ALA A 54 -8.53 18.19 0.47
CA ALA A 54 -7.75 17.73 1.62
C ALA A 54 -6.38 18.41 1.53
N GLY A 55 -6.30 19.60 2.12
CA GLY A 55 -5.01 20.22 2.46
C GLY A 55 -4.19 19.27 3.32
N GLY A 56 -2.89 19.22 3.03
CA GLY A 56 -1.97 18.19 3.48
C GLY A 56 -2.09 17.84 4.96
N VAL A 57 -2.23 16.54 5.22
CA VAL A 57 -1.97 15.95 6.53
C VAL A 57 -0.99 14.81 6.27
N THR A 58 0.23 14.99 6.75
CA THR A 58 1.23 13.94 6.84
C THR A 58 1.35 13.61 8.32
N ARG A 59 1.04 12.38 8.72
CA ARG A 59 1.56 11.88 10.00
C ARG A 59 1.97 10.42 9.92
N ALA A 60 3.18 10.21 9.41
CA ALA A 60 4.03 9.15 9.91
C ALA A 60 5.48 9.62 9.94
N THR A 61 6.11 9.55 11.11
CA THR A 61 7.57 9.60 11.27
C THR A 61 8.13 8.24 10.84
N ILE A 62 8.14 8.01 9.54
CA ILE A 62 8.90 6.93 8.91
C ILE A 62 9.96 7.64 8.05
N ASP A 63 11.21 7.17 8.10
CA ASP A 63 12.23 7.61 7.15
C ASP A 63 11.88 6.99 5.79
N VAL A 64 10.95 7.63 5.08
CA VAL A 64 10.47 7.19 3.77
C VAL A 64 11.36 7.85 2.72
N PRO A 65 11.93 7.09 1.76
CA PRO A 65 12.65 7.69 0.64
C PRO A 65 11.76 8.70 -0.08
N SER A 66 12.35 9.79 -0.58
CA SER A 66 11.58 10.82 -1.29
C SER A 66 10.97 10.23 -2.56
N PRO A 67 9.62 10.18 -2.70
CA PRO A 67 9.01 9.63 -3.89
C PRO A 67 9.11 10.61 -5.07
N THR A 68 9.16 10.04 -6.27
CA THR A 68 8.80 10.77 -7.48
C THR A 68 7.28 10.70 -7.65
N VAL A 69 6.63 11.85 -7.84
CA VAL A 69 5.18 11.96 -7.98
C VAL A 69 4.82 12.58 -9.32
N GLU A 70 4.11 11.83 -10.14
CA GLU A 70 3.62 12.24 -11.46
C GLU A 70 2.09 12.30 -11.41
N ARG A 71 1.49 13.37 -11.92
CA ARG A 71 0.04 13.57 -11.90
C ARG A 71 -0.51 13.63 -13.32
N ASP A 72 -1.44 12.74 -13.60
CA ASP A 72 -2.25 12.72 -14.81
C ASP A 72 -3.67 13.23 -14.52
N VAL A 73 -4.52 13.23 -15.54
CA VAL A 73 -5.91 13.70 -15.42
C VAL A 73 -6.72 12.81 -14.47
N ASP A 74 -6.49 11.49 -14.52
CA ASP A 74 -7.31 10.47 -13.84
C ASP A 74 -6.54 9.69 -12.77
N THR A 75 -5.21 9.84 -12.70
CA THR A 75 -4.33 9.02 -11.84
C THR A 75 -3.12 9.83 -11.36
N VAL A 76 -2.67 9.54 -10.14
CA VAL A 76 -1.37 9.97 -9.61
C VAL A 76 -0.49 8.74 -9.53
N ARG A 77 0.70 8.80 -10.14
CA ARG A 77 1.73 7.76 -10.06
C ARG A 77 2.78 8.17 -9.04
N ILE A 78 2.96 7.35 -8.02
CA ILE A 78 3.94 7.53 -6.96
C ILE A 78 4.99 6.45 -7.12
N VAL A 79 6.25 6.84 -7.11
CA VAL A 79 7.39 5.93 -7.32
C VAL A 79 8.39 6.12 -6.21
N PHE A 80 8.71 5.05 -5.49
CA PHE A 80 9.84 5.02 -4.57
C PHE A 80 10.95 4.16 -5.18
N ALA A 81 12.12 4.74 -5.34
CA ALA A 81 13.34 4.02 -5.67
C ALA A 81 14.17 3.86 -4.40
N PHE A 82 14.68 2.65 -4.17
CA PHE A 82 15.47 2.33 -2.98
C PHE A 82 16.42 1.16 -3.26
N GLU A 83 17.45 1.06 -2.43
CA GLU A 83 18.42 -0.04 -2.43
C GLU A 83 18.21 -0.88 -1.18
N HIS A 84 18.48 -2.18 -1.28
CA HIS A 84 18.42 -3.08 -0.13
C HIS A 84 19.39 -4.25 -0.33
N ASP A 85 20.19 -4.56 0.70
CA ASP A 85 21.18 -5.65 0.63
C ASP A 85 20.54 -7.06 0.69
N ASP A 86 19.34 -7.14 1.26
CA ASP A 86 18.57 -8.38 1.42
C ASP A 86 17.32 -8.40 0.52
N PRO A 87 17.17 -9.34 -0.42
CA PRO A 87 16.03 -9.38 -1.33
C PRO A 87 14.67 -9.59 -0.63
N GLN A 88 14.63 -10.30 0.50
CA GLN A 88 13.38 -10.52 1.24
C GLN A 88 12.92 -9.21 1.89
N GLY A 89 13.83 -8.53 2.57
CA GLY A 89 13.62 -7.20 3.12
C GLY A 89 13.30 -6.17 2.05
N ALA A 90 13.80 -6.32 0.82
CA ALA A 90 13.41 -5.47 -0.31
C ALA A 90 11.93 -5.62 -0.66
N ALA A 91 11.40 -6.85 -0.65
CA ALA A 91 9.99 -7.12 -0.88
C ALA A 91 9.12 -6.60 0.26
N ASP A 92 9.53 -6.81 1.52
CA ASP A 92 8.86 -6.26 2.70
C ASP A 92 8.82 -4.71 2.65
N ALA A 93 9.93 -4.07 2.29
CA ALA A 93 10.02 -2.63 2.14
C ALA A 93 9.12 -2.11 1.01
N ALA A 94 9.12 -2.76 -0.16
CA ALA A 94 8.24 -2.41 -1.27
C ALA A 94 6.76 -2.47 -0.87
N LYS A 95 6.37 -3.54 -0.14
CA LYS A 95 5.02 -3.68 0.39
C LYS A 95 4.69 -2.55 1.38
N ALA A 96 5.56 -2.30 2.36
CA ALA A 96 5.34 -1.26 3.37
C ALA A 96 5.20 0.14 2.74
N LEU A 97 5.98 0.45 1.71
CA LEU A 97 5.89 1.72 0.96
C LEU A 97 4.55 1.84 0.22
N ALA A 98 4.05 0.75 -0.36
CA ALA A 98 2.76 0.75 -1.03
C ALA A 98 1.59 0.90 -0.03
N GLU A 99 1.65 0.21 1.11
CA GLU A 99 0.70 0.35 2.22
C GLU A 99 0.74 1.77 2.83
N PHE A 100 1.91 2.40 2.89
CA PHE A 100 2.04 3.80 3.30
C PHE A 100 1.28 4.76 2.36
N VAL A 101 1.37 4.54 1.03
CA VAL A 101 0.58 5.31 0.06
C VAL A 101 -0.91 5.06 0.24
N GLU A 102 -1.30 3.80 0.46
CA GLU A 102 -2.70 3.44 0.73
C GLU A 102 -3.24 4.17 1.97
N GLY A 103 -2.51 4.11 3.09
CA GLY A 103 -2.87 4.81 4.32
C GLY A 103 -2.98 6.33 4.11
N THR A 104 -2.01 6.93 3.43
CA THR A 104 -2.03 8.37 3.12
C THR A 104 -3.23 8.74 2.24
N TYR A 105 -3.60 7.86 1.30
CA TYR A 105 -4.78 8.06 0.47
C TYR A 105 -6.07 8.00 1.31
N VAL A 106 -6.18 7.01 2.22
CA VAL A 106 -7.33 6.87 3.14
C VAL A 106 -7.50 8.11 4.02
N GLU A 107 -6.40 8.66 4.55
CA GLU A 107 -6.42 9.88 5.36
C GLU A 107 -6.99 11.09 4.58
N GLY A 108 -6.86 11.10 3.25
CA GLY A 108 -7.41 12.13 2.36
C GLY A 108 -8.86 11.91 1.91
N ILE A 109 -9.49 10.77 2.25
CA ILE A 109 -10.87 10.47 1.82
C ILE A 109 -11.89 11.30 2.61
N VAL A 110 -12.83 11.91 1.89
CA VAL A 110 -13.92 12.70 2.48
C VAL A 110 -15.10 11.79 2.86
N PRO A 111 -15.52 11.75 4.15
CA PRO A 111 -16.67 10.95 4.57
C PRO A 111 -17.99 11.40 3.92
N GLY A 112 -18.94 10.46 3.76
CA GLY A 112 -20.30 10.75 3.28
C GLY A 112 -20.49 10.71 1.77
N TYR A 113 -19.45 10.42 1.00
CA TYR A 113 -19.51 10.21 -0.45
C TYR A 113 -19.53 8.72 -0.80
N THR A 114 -20.18 8.41 -1.92
CA THR A 114 -20.09 7.09 -2.56
C THR A 114 -18.90 7.11 -3.50
N TYR A 115 -17.97 6.19 -3.29
CA TYR A 115 -16.78 6.02 -4.10
C TYR A 115 -16.94 4.84 -5.06
N GLU A 116 -16.26 4.90 -6.21
CA GLU A 116 -16.14 3.81 -7.17
C GLU A 116 -14.83 3.02 -6.91
N PRO A 117 -14.70 1.77 -7.41
CA PRO A 117 -13.43 1.04 -7.38
C PRO A 117 -12.28 1.85 -8.02
N PRO A 118 -11.05 1.76 -7.50
CA PRO A 118 -10.61 0.88 -6.40
C PRO A 118 -10.88 1.41 -4.98
N VAL A 119 -11.39 2.64 -4.85
CA VAL A 119 -11.56 3.31 -3.55
C VAL A 119 -12.70 2.70 -2.73
N ALA A 120 -13.75 2.22 -3.41
CA ALA A 120 -14.83 1.48 -2.76
C ALA A 120 -14.32 0.22 -2.03
N ASP A 121 -13.38 -0.50 -2.64
CA ASP A 121 -12.81 -1.74 -2.11
C ASP A 121 -11.90 -1.45 -0.92
N LEU A 122 -11.10 -0.38 -1.02
CA LEU A 122 -10.29 0.14 0.09
C LEU A 122 -11.12 0.43 1.34
N LEU A 123 -12.21 1.19 1.19
CA LEU A 123 -13.11 1.54 2.31
C LEU A 123 -13.79 0.30 2.90
N THR A 124 -14.11 -0.69 2.06
CA THR A 124 -14.69 -1.96 2.50
C THR A 124 -13.69 -2.76 3.32
N ARG A 125 -12.40 -2.74 2.94
CA ARG A 125 -11.31 -3.43 3.65
C ARG A 125 -10.95 -2.77 4.98
N ALA A 126 -10.88 -1.44 5.01
CA ALA A 126 -10.59 -0.68 6.24
C ALA A 126 -11.65 -0.92 7.34
N ARG A 127 -12.91 -1.13 6.97
CA ARG A 127 -13.98 -1.50 7.91
C ARG A 127 -13.82 -2.91 8.48
N GLN A 128 -13.26 -3.84 7.70
CA GLN A 128 -13.01 -5.21 8.16
C GLN A 128 -11.85 -5.27 9.15
N HIS A 129 -10.76 -4.53 8.87
CA HIS A 129 -9.58 -4.51 9.74
C HIS A 129 -9.84 -3.80 11.08
N GLY A 130 -10.85 -2.93 11.17
CA GLY A 130 -11.28 -2.29 12.41
C GLY A 130 -12.08 -3.18 13.37
N ASP A 131 -12.55 -4.35 12.92
CA ASP A 131 -13.37 -5.28 13.72
C ASP A 131 -12.52 -6.26 14.55
N GLU A 132 -11.23 -6.43 14.21
CA GLU A 132 -10.30 -7.36 14.90
C GLU A 132 -9.74 -6.80 16.22
N GLY A 133 -10.16 -5.61 16.64
CA GLY A 133 -9.81 -4.99 17.94
C GLY A 133 -10.84 -5.20 19.07
N GLY A 134 -11.83 -6.08 18.88
CA GLY A 134 -12.97 -6.26 19.79
C GLY A 134 -12.97 -7.58 20.56
N GLY A 135 -11.90 -7.90 21.30
CA GLY A 135 -11.84 -9.17 22.03
C GLY A 135 -10.91 -9.18 23.24
N ASP A 136 -11.25 -8.46 24.31
CA ASP A 136 -11.08 -8.97 25.68
C ASP A 136 -11.96 -8.22 26.68
N GLY A 137 -12.83 -8.98 27.33
CA GLY A 137 -13.82 -8.54 28.31
C GLY A 137 -14.47 -9.78 28.91
N SER A 138 -13.64 -10.74 29.31
CA SER A 138 -14.10 -11.98 29.94
C SER A 138 -14.85 -11.69 31.25
N SER A 139 -16.11 -12.11 31.27
CA SER A 139 -16.80 -12.82 32.35
C SER A 139 -16.46 -12.46 33.80
N GLY A 140 -17.43 -11.92 34.53
CA GLY A 140 -17.39 -11.94 35.99
C GLY A 140 -18.47 -11.13 36.69
N ALA A 141 -19.72 -11.62 36.70
CA ALA A 141 -20.64 -11.54 37.86
C ALA A 141 -22.04 -12.05 37.50
N MET A 142 -22.37 -13.27 37.93
CA MET A 142 -23.75 -13.67 38.19
C MET A 142 -23.79 -14.19 39.63
N PRO A 143 -24.51 -13.52 40.56
CA PRO A 143 -24.66 -14.02 41.92
C PRO A 143 -25.64 -15.21 41.94
N LEU A 144 -25.38 -16.19 42.81
CA LEU A 144 -26.26 -17.30 43.15
C LEU A 144 -27.40 -16.85 44.07
#